data_AF-Q8P9A9-F1
#
_entry.id   AF-Q8P9A9-F1
#
_cell.length_a   1.000
_cell.length_b   1.000
_cell.length_c   1.000
_cell.angle_alpha   90.00
_cell.angle_beta   90.00
_cell.angle_gamma   90.00
#
_symmetry.space_group_name_H-M   'P 1'
#
loop_
_entity.id
_entity.type
_entity.pdbx_description
1 polymer ?
#
loop_
_entity_poly.entity_id
_entity_poly.type
_entity_poly.pdbx_seq_one_letter_code
_entity_poly.pdbx_strand_id
1 'polypeptide(L)'
;MNVNDSLQRLSDALAGERQALIEHDIESLMRHTQDKLAALRALEVQMPEGQEERLRELAEANRANGALLARRRREVNWALRHLGRTESAPSYDANGQSSVLRAGRSLAVA
;
A
#
# COMPACT_ATOMS: atom_id res chain seq x y z
N MET A 1 26.15 -10.61 -0.07
CA MET A 1 25.56 -9.28 0.10
C MET A 1 25.45 -9.04 1.59
N ASN A 2 25.93 -7.89 2.09
CA ASN A 2 26.02 -7.67 3.53
C ASN A 2 24.66 -7.22 4.08
N VAL A 3 24.39 -7.50 5.36
CA VAL A 3 23.18 -7.11 6.07
C VAL A 3 22.96 -5.59 6.00
N ASN A 4 24.03 -4.82 6.16
CA ASN A 4 23.99 -3.36 6.03
C ASN A 4 23.55 -2.91 4.63
N ASP A 5 23.98 -3.61 3.57
CA ASP A 5 23.57 -3.28 2.20
C ASP A 5 22.08 -3.54 2.01
N SER A 6 21.56 -4.63 2.59
CA SER A 6 20.13 -4.96 2.54
C SER A 6 19.27 -3.95 3.31
N LEU A 7 19.74 -3.48 4.47
CA LEU A 7 19.07 -2.42 5.24
C LEU A 7 19.11 -1.07 4.51
N GLN A 8 20.23 -0.73 3.89
CA GLN A 8 20.32 0.49 3.10
C GLN A 8 19.38 0.44 1.89
N ARG A 9 19.34 -0.68 1.16
CA ARG A 9 18.38 -0.85 0.06
C ARG A 9 16.93 -0.79 0.52
N LEU A 10 16.62 -1.31 1.71
CA LEU A 10 15.29 -1.17 2.28
C LEU A 10 14.96 0.31 2.57
N SER A 11 15.91 1.06 3.13
CA SER A 11 15.79 2.50 3.36
C SER A 11 15.53 3.26 2.06
N ASP A 12 16.34 3.01 1.02
CA ASP A 12 16.22 3.67 -0.28
C ASP A 12 14.89 3.34 -0.96
N ALA A 13 14.45 2.08 -0.88
CA ALA A 13 13.15 1.65 -1.40
C ALA A 13 11.99 2.34 -0.67
N LEU A 14 12.03 2.46 0.65
CA LEU A 14 10.98 3.15 1.42
C LEU A 14 10.95 4.66 1.13
N ALA A 15 12.10 5.29 0.92
CA ALA A 15 12.18 6.69 0.52
C ALA A 15 11.62 6.89 -0.90
N GLY A 16 12.00 6.01 -1.84
CA GLY A 16 11.47 6.00 -3.20
C GLY A 16 9.96 5.77 -3.27
N GLU A 17 9.43 4.83 -2.48
CA GLU A 17 7.98 4.63 -2.35
C GLU A 17 7.27 5.89 -1.85
N ARG A 18 7.83 6.57 -0.84
CA ARG A 18 7.26 7.81 -0.32
C ARG A 18 7.18 8.89 -1.40
N GLN A 19 8.26 9.08 -2.16
CA GLN A 19 8.31 10.08 -3.22
C GLN A 19 7.30 9.75 -4.32
N ALA A 20 7.26 8.50 -4.78
CA ALA A 20 6.31 8.03 -5.78
C ALA A 20 4.84 8.20 -5.32
N LEU A 21 4.56 8.04 -4.03
CA LEU A 21 3.24 8.30 -3.47
C LEU A 21 2.86 9.79 -3.52
N ILE A 22 3.81 10.68 -3.25
CA ILE A 22 3.62 12.14 -3.29
C ILE A 22 3.47 12.64 -4.72
N GLU A 23 4.31 12.16 -5.64
CA GLU A 23 4.32 12.55 -7.05
C GLU A 23 3.24 11.84 -7.89
N HIS A 24 2.51 10.92 -7.25
CA HIS A 24 1.50 10.08 -7.89
C HIS A 24 2.01 9.14 -8.99
N ASP A 25 3.32 8.91 -9.07
CA ASP A 25 3.97 8.00 -10.01
C ASP A 25 3.74 6.53 -9.62
N ILE A 26 2.84 5.86 -10.34
CA ILE A 26 2.48 4.46 -10.08
C ILE A 26 3.60 3.51 -10.52
N GLU A 27 4.29 3.82 -11.61
CA GLU A 27 5.35 2.95 -12.14
C GLU A 27 6.55 2.92 -11.20
N SER A 28 6.97 4.09 -10.72
CA SER A 28 8.02 4.18 -9.71
C SER A 28 7.60 3.55 -8.39
N LEU A 29 6.33 3.70 -7.98
CA LEU A 29 5.82 3.03 -6.79
C LEU A 29 5.94 1.50 -6.91
N MET A 30 5.52 0.93 -8.04
CA MET A 30 5.62 -0.52 -8.28
C MET A 30 7.07 -1.01 -8.26
N ARG A 31 7.99 -0.27 -8.90
CA ARG A 31 9.43 -0.58 -8.89
C ARG A 31 9.99 -0.59 -7.47
N HIS A 32 9.75 0.48 -6.70
CA HIS A 32 10.26 0.58 -5.33
C HIS A 32 9.61 -0.45 -4.38
N THR A 33 8.37 -0.86 -4.63
CA THR A 33 7.76 -2.00 -3.92
C THR A 33 8.45 -3.32 -4.22
N GLN A 34 8.85 -3.57 -5.47
CA GLN A 34 9.64 -4.76 -5.81
C GLN A 34 11.01 -4.74 -5.14
N ASP A 35 11.68 -3.58 -5.14
CA ASP A 35 12.98 -3.38 -4.47
C ASP A 35 12.86 -3.61 -2.95
N LYS A 36 11.81 -3.07 -2.32
CA LYS A 36 11.49 -3.29 -0.90
C LYS A 36 11.34 -4.78 -0.59
N LEU A 37 10.56 -5.52 -1.40
CA LEU A 37 10.35 -6.95 -1.20
C LEU A 37 11.65 -7.76 -1.41
N ALA A 38 12.50 -7.35 -2.36
CA ALA A 38 13.79 -7.99 -2.58
C ALA A 38 14.73 -7.77 -1.38
N ALA A 39 14.78 -6.54 -0.84
CA ALA A 39 15.56 -6.22 0.35
C ALA A 39 15.07 -6.97 1.59
N LEU A 40 13.75 -7.06 1.79
CA LEU A 40 13.16 -7.83 2.89
C LEU A 40 13.51 -9.32 2.81
N ARG A 41 13.38 -9.94 1.63
CA ARG A 41 13.79 -11.35 1.45
C ARG A 41 15.28 -11.57 1.75
N ALA A 42 16.13 -10.63 1.37
CA ALA A 42 17.56 -10.72 1.69
C ALA A 42 17.82 -10.61 3.21
N LEU A 43 17.07 -9.75 3.91
CA LEU A 43 17.13 -9.66 5.38
C LEU A 43 16.56 -10.91 6.07
N GLU A 44 15.51 -11.53 5.53
CA GLU A 44 14.95 -12.77 6.06
C GLU A 44 15.97 -13.93 6.06
N VAL A 45 16.81 -14.01 5.03
CA VAL A 45 17.88 -15.02 4.94
C VAL A 45 19.00 -14.76 5.94
N GLN A 46 19.29 -13.49 6.23
CA GLN A 46 20.35 -13.10 7.16
C GLN A 46 19.82 -12.06 8.14
N MET A 47 19.32 -12.54 9.28
CA MET A 47 18.73 -11.68 10.30
C MET A 47 19.75 -10.65 10.82
N PRO A 48 19.40 -9.35 10.80
CA PRO A 48 20.24 -8.28 11.32
C PRO A 48 20.24 -8.25 12.85
N GLU A 49 21.09 -9.07 13.47
CA GLU A 49 21.33 -9.00 14.92
C GLU A 49 21.99 -7.68 15.31
N GLY A 50 21.54 -7.07 16.42
CA GLY A 50 22.09 -5.81 16.93
C GLY A 50 21.68 -4.54 16.17
N GLN A 51 20.75 -4.62 15.21
CA GLN A 51 20.24 -3.45 14.46
C GLN A 51 18.77 -3.14 14.74
N GLU A 52 18.30 -3.44 15.94
CA GLU A 52 16.90 -3.27 16.35
C GLU A 52 16.41 -1.83 16.19
N GLU A 53 17.25 -0.85 16.56
CA GLU A 53 16.92 0.57 16.43
C GLU A 53 16.72 0.96 14.96
N ARG A 54 17.64 0.55 14.08
CA ARG A 54 17.53 0.82 12.64
C ARG A 54 16.32 0.15 12.01
N LEU A 55 16.01 -1.08 12.40
CA LEU A 55 14.80 -1.78 11.97
C LEU A 55 13.53 -1.07 12.44
N ARG A 56 13.54 -0.52 13.66
CA ARG A 56 12.42 0.23 14.21
C ARG A 56 12.14 1.50 13.42
N GLU A 57 13.18 2.25 13.07
CA GLU A 57 13.07 3.43 12.19
C GLU A 57 12.47 3.08 10.83
N LEU A 58 12.95 2.00 10.21
CA LEU A 58 12.45 1.53 8.91
C LEU A 58 10.99 1.05 9.01
N ALA A 59 10.61 0.41 10.12
CA ALA A 59 9.23 0.02 10.37
C ALA A 59 8.32 1.24 10.57
N GLU A 60 8.79 2.30 11.21
CA GLU A 60 8.08 3.57 11.34
C GLU A 60 7.88 4.26 9.98
N ALA A 61 8.93 4.31 9.15
CA ALA A 61 8.85 4.82 7.79
C ALA A 61 7.85 4.03 6.93
N ASN A 62 7.84 2.70 7.05
CA ASN A 62 6.87 1.84 6.37
C ASN A 62 5.42 2.15 6.81
N ARG A 63 5.17 2.28 8.11
CA ARG A 63 3.85 2.66 8.64
C ARG A 63 3.40 4.03 8.13
N ALA A 64 4.31 5.00 8.06
CA ALA A 64 4.02 6.33 7.51
C ALA A 64 3.62 6.25 6.02
N ASN A 65 4.33 5.46 5.21
CA ASN A 65 3.98 5.22 3.81
C ASN A 65 2.62 4.50 3.69
N GLY A 66 2.34 3.54 4.57
CA GLY A 66 1.04 2.86 4.66
C GLY A 66 -0.13 3.81 4.95
N ALA A 67 0.09 4.84 5.78
CA ALA A 67 -0.93 5.86 6.04
C ALA A 67 -1.24 6.71 4.79
N LEU A 68 -0.23 7.06 3.99
CA LEU A 68 -0.39 7.77 2.71
C LEU A 68 -1.20 6.92 1.71
N LEU A 69 -0.86 5.64 1.57
CA LEU A 69 -1.61 4.70 0.74
C LEU A 69 -3.08 4.56 1.19
N ALA A 70 -3.31 4.42 2.50
CA ALA A 70 -4.65 4.31 3.05
C ALA A 70 -5.50 5.56 2.77
N ARG A 71 -4.89 6.75 2.87
CA ARG A 71 -5.52 8.02 2.49
C ARG A 71 -5.88 8.04 1.00
N ARG A 72 -4.92 7.74 0.12
CA ARG A 72 -5.15 7.71 -1.33
C ARG A 72 -6.23 6.70 -1.72
N ARG A 73 -6.25 5.52 -1.09
CA ARG A 73 -7.31 4.52 -1.30
C ARG A 73 -8.69 5.06 -0.92
N ARG A 74 -8.80 5.82 0.18
CA ARG A 74 -10.06 6.47 0.56
C ARG A 74 -10.50 7.52 -0.46
N GLU A 75 -9.57 8.35 -0.94
CA GLU A 75 -9.84 9.38 -1.96
C GLU A 75 -10.33 8.77 -3.28
N VAL A 76 -9.65 7.71 -3.76
CA VAL A 76 -10.06 6.96 -4.95
C VAL A 76 -11.43 6.31 -4.76
N ASN A 77 -11.66 5.67 -3.61
CA ASN A 77 -12.95 5.06 -3.32
C ASN A 77 -14.07 6.10 -3.22
N TRP A 78 -13.79 7.27 -2.65
CA TRP A 78 -14.73 8.39 -2.64
C TRP A 78 -15.07 8.82 -4.07
N ALA A 79 -14.07 9.06 -4.93
CA ALA A 79 -14.30 9.46 -6.32
C ALA A 79 -15.09 8.41 -7.11
N LEU A 80 -14.74 7.13 -6.96
CA LEU A 80 -15.45 6.02 -7.61
C LEU A 80 -16.92 5.95 -7.17
N ARG A 81 -17.22 6.14 -5.89
CA ARG A 81 -18.60 6.20 -5.39
C ARG A 81 -19.38 7.35 -6.00
N HIS A 82 -18.75 8.52 -6.15
CA HIS A 82 -19.38 9.69 -6.78
C HIS A 82 -19.61 9.50 -8.28
N LEU A 83 -18.77 8.71 -8.96
CA LEU A 83 -18.93 8.34 -10.37
C LEU A 83 -19.90 7.17 -10.60
N GLY A 84 -20.71 6.81 -9.60
CA GLY A 84 -21.75 5.78 -9.73
C GLY A 84 -21.26 4.35 -9.52
N ARG A 85 -20.01 4.14 -9.07
CA ARG A 85 -19.59 2.81 -8.60
C ARG A 85 -20.12 2.59 -7.19
N THR A 86 -21.30 1.98 -7.10
CA THR A 86 -21.78 1.36 -5.86
C THR A 86 -21.00 0.07 -5.65
N GLU A 87 -20.06 0.06 -4.70
CA GLU A 87 -19.57 -1.21 -4.18
C GLU A 87 -20.75 -1.92 -3.51
N SER A 88 -20.88 -3.24 -3.73
CA SER A 88 -21.74 -4.09 -2.90
C SER A 88 -21.17 -4.10 -1.48
N ALA A 89 -21.43 -3.05 -0.71
CA ALA A 89 -21.43 -3.16 0.74
C ALA A 89 -22.58 -4.13 1.10
N PRO A 90 -22.41 -5.01 2.10
CA PRO A 90 -23.55 -5.76 2.63
C PRO A 90 -24.53 -4.76 3.24
N SER A 91 -25.57 -4.40 2.48
CA SER A 91 -26.73 -3.70 3.02
C SER A 91 -27.55 -4.73 3.77
N TYR A 92 -27.54 -4.64 5.09
CA TYR A 92 -28.50 -5.37 5.93
C TYR A 92 -29.87 -4.77 5.66
N ASP A 93 -30.82 -5.59 5.23
CA ASP A 93 -32.22 -5.19 5.21
C ASP A 93 -32.74 -5.01 6.66
N ALA A 94 -33.95 -4.48 6.82
CA ALA A 94 -34.59 -4.35 8.14
C ALA A 94 -34.82 -5.71 8.86
N ASN A 95 -34.56 -6.84 8.20
CA ASN A 95 -34.63 -8.19 8.72
C ASN A 95 -33.25 -8.81 9.00
N GLY A 96 -32.16 -8.04 8.88
CA GLY A 96 -30.80 -8.51 9.14
C GLY A 96 -30.22 -9.45 8.08
N GLN A 97 -30.83 -9.53 6.89
CA GLN A 97 -30.33 -10.36 5.80
C GLN A 97 -29.29 -9.61 4.96
N SER A 98 -28.17 -10.27 4.69
CA SER A 98 -27.12 -9.76 3.81
C SER A 98 -27.53 -9.92 2.33
N SER A 99 -28.31 -8.97 1.82
CA SER A 99 -28.54 -8.94 0.37
C SER A 99 -27.27 -8.42 -0.32
N VAL A 100 -26.56 -9.31 -1.03
CA VAL A 100 -25.50 -8.88 -1.96
C VAL A 100 -26.22 -8.32 -3.18
N LEU A 101 -26.61 -7.05 -3.12
CA LEU A 101 -27.12 -6.34 -4.30
C LEU A 101 -25.96 -6.19 -5.29
N ARG A 102 -25.84 -7.14 -6.22
CA ARG A 102 -25.08 -6.98 -7.46
C ARG A 102 -25.91 -6.11 -8.40
N ALA A 103 -25.90 -4.80 -8.18
CA ALA A 103 -26.28 -3.84 -9.22
C ALA A 103 -24.99 -3.43 -9.95
N GLY A 104 -24.61 -4.22 -10.96
CA GLY A 104 -23.45 -3.95 -11.79
C GLY A 104 -23.75 -2.97 -12.92
N ARG A 105 -22.91 -1.92 -12.98
CA ARG A 105 -22.48 -1.12 -14.15
C ARG A 105 -23.46 -0.14 -14.82
N SER A 106 -23.05 1.13 -14.89
CA SER A 106 -22.52 1.67 -16.14
C SER A 106 -21.44 2.73 -15.85
N LEU A 107 -20.19 2.44 -16.18
CA LEU A 107 -19.18 3.48 -16.35
C LEU A 107 -19.42 4.02 -17.77
N ALA A 108 -20.10 5.16 -17.88
CA ALA A 108 -20.07 5.94 -19.11
C ALA A 108 -18.63 6.46 -19.28
N VAL A 109 -17.83 5.72 -20.04
CA VAL A 109 -16.57 6.20 -20.61
C VAL A 109 -16.88 6.48 -22.09
N ALA A 110 -16.69 7.73 -22.49
CA ALA A 110 -16.82 8.20 -23.86
C ALA A 110 -15.75 7.60 -24.79
#